data_AF-A0A3M1MML6-F1
#
_entry.id   AF-A0A3M1MML6-F1
#
_cell.length_a   1.000
_cell.length_b   1.000
_cell.length_c   1.000
_cell.angle_alpha   90.00
_cell.angle_beta   90.00
_cell.angle_gamma   90.00
#
_symmetry.space_group_name_H-M   'P 1'
#
loop_
_entity.id
_entity.type
_entity.pdbx_description
1 polymer ?
#
loop_
_entity_poly.entity_id
_entity_poly.type
_entity_poly.pdbx_seq_one_letter_code
_entity_poly.pdbx_strand_id
1 'polypeptide(L)'
;MRSLVLLAMLLLVPAAGWSCFGPKLYIAADDSPVQQALYALVSIYVREKTGVESELVSREAGQVGDLIRADRADLEVGTGVVPEAAVFRVADRVWLLSGSRPLEDLQFSLVPKALKRLEQRLTGELLEQLIARVAAGEPPLAAARDLLRRQDWI
;
A
#
# COMPACT_ATOMS: atom_id res chain seq x y z
N MET A 1 -40.35 -42.48 2.76
CA MET A 1 -40.44 -41.17 2.08
C MET A 1 -39.87 -39.99 2.89
N ARG A 2 -39.74 -40.06 4.22
CA ARG A 2 -39.11 -38.98 5.04
C ARG A 2 -37.58 -38.91 4.94
N SER A 3 -36.91 -40.04 4.68
CA SER A 3 -35.43 -40.08 4.61
C SER A 3 -34.83 -39.52 3.32
N LEU A 4 -35.63 -39.33 2.27
CA LEU A 4 -35.14 -38.76 1.00
C LEU A 4 -35.04 -37.23 1.05
N VAL A 5 -35.81 -36.58 1.94
CA VAL A 5 -35.86 -35.12 2.09
C VAL A 5 -34.63 -34.58 2.84
N LEU A 6 -34.10 -35.36 3.79
CA LEU A 6 -32.89 -35.01 4.55
C LEU A 6 -31.61 -35.06 3.70
N LEU A 7 -31.56 -35.92 2.67
CA LEU A 7 -30.39 -36.02 1.78
C LEU A 7 -30.33 -34.87 0.77
N ALA A 8 -31.48 -34.32 0.36
CA ALA A 8 -31.54 -33.19 -0.55
C ALA A 8 -31.12 -31.85 0.09
N MET A 9 -31.18 -31.73 1.41
CA MET A 9 -30.82 -30.50 2.13
C MET A 9 -29.31 -30.36 2.40
N LEU A 10 -28.52 -31.44 2.30
CA LEU A 10 -27.07 -31.40 2.48
C LEU A 10 -26.29 -30.92 1.23
N LEU A 11 -26.96 -30.78 0.08
CA LEU A 11 -26.35 -30.31 -1.18
C LEU A 11 -26.39 -28.78 -1.36
N LEU A 12 -26.90 -28.04 -0.36
CA LEU A 12 -26.99 -26.58 -0.35
C LEU A 12 -25.86 -25.91 0.43
N VAL A 13 -24.71 -26.58 0.61
CA VAL A 13 -23.51 -25.91 1.10
C VAL A 13 -23.09 -24.90 0.02
N PRO A 14 -23.20 -23.58 0.23
CA PRO A 14 -22.61 -22.63 -0.69
C PRO A 14 -21.11 -22.93 -0.68
N ALA A 15 -20.58 -23.38 -1.83
CA ALA A 15 -19.14 -23.38 -2.04
C ALA A 15 -18.69 -21.96 -1.69
N ALA A 16 -17.88 -21.84 -0.64
CA ALA A 16 -17.28 -20.58 -0.25
C ALA A 16 -16.64 -20.02 -1.52
N GLY A 17 -17.25 -18.98 -2.08
CA GLY A 17 -16.72 -18.30 -3.25
C GLY A 17 -15.31 -17.92 -2.88
N TRP A 18 -14.34 -18.51 -3.54
CA TRP A 18 -12.96 -18.08 -3.47
C TRP A 18 -13.00 -16.61 -3.82
N SER A 19 -12.83 -15.78 -2.80
CA SER A 19 -12.88 -14.35 -2.97
C SER A 19 -11.86 -14.02 -4.03
N CYS A 20 -12.31 -13.38 -5.09
CA CYS A 20 -11.46 -12.78 -6.11
C CYS A 20 -10.68 -11.62 -5.48
N PHE A 21 -9.83 -11.90 -4.49
CA PHE A 21 -8.81 -10.97 -4.04
C PHE A 21 -7.69 -11.07 -5.07
N GLY A 22 -7.54 -10.01 -5.85
CA GLY A 22 -6.39 -9.83 -6.71
C GLY A 22 -5.09 -9.89 -5.89
N PRO A 23 -3.95 -10.00 -6.59
CA PRO A 23 -2.64 -10.01 -5.95
C PRO A 23 -2.46 -8.76 -5.09
N LYS A 24 -1.96 -8.94 -3.86
CA LYS A 24 -1.68 -7.84 -2.94
C LYS A 24 -0.29 -7.27 -3.18
N LEU A 25 -0.16 -5.96 -2.97
CA LEU A 25 1.09 -5.23 -2.92
C LEU A 25 1.54 -5.08 -1.46
N TYR A 26 2.67 -5.68 -1.10
CA TYR A 26 3.21 -5.62 0.24
C TYR A 26 4.10 -4.38 0.40
N ILE A 27 3.73 -3.46 1.28
CA ILE A 27 4.48 -2.23 1.51
C ILE A 27 5.03 -2.26 2.93
N ALA A 28 6.35 -2.24 3.07
CA ALA A 28 6.97 -2.22 4.39
C ALA A 28 7.18 -0.81 4.92
N ALA A 29 6.80 -0.63 6.17
CA ALA A 29 6.99 0.59 6.94
C ALA A 29 7.18 0.25 8.42
N ASP A 30 7.92 1.09 9.14
CA ASP A 30 7.97 1.06 10.61
C ASP A 30 6.81 1.85 11.22
N ASP A 31 6.72 1.85 12.54
CA ASP A 31 5.65 2.53 13.29
C ASP A 31 5.84 4.06 13.40
N SER A 32 6.85 4.63 12.73
CA SER A 32 7.05 6.08 12.76
C SER A 32 5.90 6.80 12.02
N PRO A 33 5.46 7.98 12.50
CA PRO A 33 4.43 8.75 11.82
C PRO A 33 4.75 9.05 10.36
N VAL A 34 6.03 9.23 10.03
CA VAL A 34 6.51 9.51 8.68
C VAL A 34 6.22 8.33 7.75
N GLN A 35 6.62 7.12 8.15
CA GLN A 35 6.44 5.94 7.30
C GLN A 35 4.98 5.50 7.25
N GLN A 36 4.26 5.58 8.36
CA GLN A 36 2.83 5.28 8.41
C GLN A 36 2.00 6.23 7.54
N ALA A 37 2.33 7.52 7.53
CA ALA A 37 1.70 8.51 6.66
C ALA A 37 1.92 8.17 5.18
N LEU A 38 3.17 7.88 4.78
CA LEU A 38 3.46 7.55 3.38
C LEU A 38 2.86 6.22 2.96
N TYR A 39 2.94 5.18 3.80
CA TYR A 39 2.27 3.89 3.57
C TYR A 39 0.77 4.10 3.31
N ALA A 40 0.09 4.84 4.17
CA ALA A 40 -1.35 5.07 4.05
C ALA A 40 -1.71 5.83 2.77
N LEU A 41 -0.96 6.88 2.45
CA LEU A 41 -1.15 7.67 1.24
C LEU A 41 -0.98 6.83 -0.03
N VAL A 42 0.13 6.08 -0.10
CA VAL A 42 0.47 5.25 -1.26
C VAL A 42 -0.53 4.13 -1.42
N SER A 43 -0.90 3.45 -0.33
CA SER A 43 -1.84 2.32 -0.35
C SER A 43 -3.20 2.75 -0.92
N ILE A 44 -3.75 3.87 -0.45
CA ILE A 44 -5.03 4.38 -0.96
C ILE A 44 -4.88 4.81 -2.40
N TYR A 45 -3.84 5.59 -2.73
CA TYR A 45 -3.67 6.09 -4.09
C TYR A 45 -3.47 4.96 -5.11
N VAL A 46 -2.66 3.96 -4.79
CA VAL A 46 -2.44 2.79 -5.65
C VAL A 46 -3.75 2.02 -5.83
N ARG A 47 -4.48 1.74 -4.75
CA ARG A 47 -5.79 1.07 -4.84
C ARG A 47 -6.75 1.82 -5.75
N GLU A 48 -6.92 3.12 -5.55
CA GLU A 48 -7.87 3.94 -6.33
C GLU A 48 -7.46 4.09 -7.80
N LYS A 49 -6.15 4.04 -8.12
CA LYS A 49 -5.64 4.22 -9.49
C LYS A 49 -5.39 2.93 -10.26
N THR A 50 -5.27 1.80 -9.57
CA THR A 50 -4.86 0.54 -10.18
C THR A 50 -5.77 -0.64 -9.83
N GLY A 51 -6.60 -0.51 -8.78
CA GLY A 51 -7.38 -1.61 -8.22
C GLY A 51 -6.56 -2.60 -7.37
N VAL A 52 -5.25 -2.37 -7.23
CA VAL A 52 -4.37 -3.25 -6.44
C VAL A 52 -4.48 -2.91 -4.96
N GLU A 53 -4.89 -3.88 -4.15
CA GLU A 53 -4.92 -3.76 -2.70
C GLU A 53 -3.50 -3.82 -2.12
N SER A 54 -3.25 -3.04 -1.08
CA SER A 54 -1.95 -3.02 -0.39
C SER A 54 -2.06 -3.57 1.03
N GLU A 55 -0.99 -4.19 1.52
CA GLU A 55 -0.88 -4.71 2.87
C GLU A 55 0.38 -4.17 3.55
N LEU A 56 0.23 -3.68 4.78
CA LEU A 56 1.34 -3.22 5.60
C LEU A 56 2.17 -4.42 6.04
N VAL A 57 3.47 -4.37 5.75
CA VAL A 57 4.46 -5.26 6.36
C VAL A 57 5.22 -4.47 7.42
N SER A 58 5.15 -4.92 8.67
CA SER A 58 5.92 -4.26 9.73
C SER A 58 7.41 -4.43 9.47
N ARG A 59 8.13 -3.30 9.48
CA ARG A 59 9.58 -3.25 9.31
C ARG A 59 10.24 -3.08 10.67
N GLU A 60 10.96 -4.12 11.10
CA GLU A 60 11.82 -4.08 12.28
C GLU A 60 13.10 -3.27 12.01
N ALA A 61 13.96 -3.14 13.01
CA ALA A 61 15.28 -2.52 12.84
C ALA A 61 16.09 -3.26 11.76
N GLY A 62 16.60 -2.52 10.77
CA GLY A 62 17.30 -3.07 9.62
C GLY A 62 17.56 -2.03 8.55
N GLN A 63 18.26 -2.43 7.49
CA GLN A 63 18.48 -1.57 6.32
C GLN A 63 17.25 -1.60 5.42
N VAL A 64 16.86 -0.43 4.91
CA VAL A 64 15.77 -0.36 3.93
C VAL A 64 16.18 -1.15 2.68
N GLY A 65 15.29 -2.04 2.22
CA GLY A 65 15.53 -3.00 1.15
C GLY A 65 15.83 -4.43 1.63
N ASP A 66 15.99 -4.65 2.94
CA ASP A 66 16.18 -6.00 3.50
C ASP A 66 14.96 -6.90 3.27
N LEU A 67 13.74 -6.37 3.38
CA LEU A 67 12.52 -7.15 3.19
C LEU A 67 12.23 -7.41 1.71
N ILE A 68 12.57 -6.48 0.83
CA ILE A 68 12.56 -6.69 -0.63
C ILE A 68 13.51 -7.81 -1.01
N ARG A 69 14.75 -7.78 -0.51
CA ARG A 69 15.75 -8.84 -0.79
C ARG A 69 15.37 -10.20 -0.23
N ALA A 70 14.54 -10.23 0.81
CA ALA A 70 14.00 -11.45 1.41
C ALA A 70 12.65 -11.87 0.79
N ASP A 71 12.20 -11.24 -0.29
CA ASP A 71 10.90 -11.47 -0.94
C ASP A 71 9.68 -11.33 0.00
N ARG A 72 9.80 -10.48 1.03
CA ARG A 72 8.75 -10.21 2.03
C ARG A 72 8.01 -8.90 1.81
N ALA A 73 8.52 -8.03 0.95
CA ALA A 73 7.90 -6.76 0.60
C ALA A 73 8.10 -6.44 -0.88
N ASP A 74 7.11 -5.81 -1.49
CA ASP A 74 7.19 -5.31 -2.87
C ASP A 74 7.72 -3.88 -2.91
N LEU A 75 7.38 -3.08 -1.90
CA LEU A 75 7.86 -1.72 -1.70
C LEU A 75 8.36 -1.55 -0.26
N GLU A 76 9.36 -0.69 -0.06
CA GLU A 76 9.80 -0.31 1.29
C GLU A 76 9.93 1.20 1.42
N VAL A 77 9.39 1.74 2.53
CA VAL A 77 9.53 3.15 2.89
C VAL A 77 10.90 3.40 3.50
N GLY A 78 11.62 4.36 2.93
CA GLY A 78 12.84 4.90 3.47
C GLY A 78 12.71 6.37 3.87
N THR A 79 13.59 6.78 4.79
CA THR A 79 13.73 8.18 5.21
C THR A 79 15.21 8.58 5.21
N GLY A 80 15.49 9.88 5.09
CA GLY A 80 16.85 10.42 5.01
C GLY A 80 17.34 10.54 3.57
N VAL A 81 18.61 10.23 3.33
CA VAL A 81 19.24 10.38 2.00
C VAL A 81 18.51 9.51 0.98
N VAL A 82 18.06 10.12 -0.12
CA VAL A 82 17.31 9.44 -1.19
C VAL A 82 18.28 8.62 -2.06
N PRO A 83 18.11 7.30 -2.18
CA PRO A 83 18.90 6.49 -3.08
C PRO A 83 18.51 6.75 -4.54
N GLU A 84 19.47 6.63 -5.46
CA GLU A 84 19.21 6.80 -6.91
C GLU A 84 18.17 5.80 -7.44
N ALA A 85 18.12 4.60 -6.85
CA ALA A 85 17.18 3.55 -7.20
C ALA A 85 15.74 3.76 -6.66
N ALA A 86 15.45 4.87 -6.00
CA ALA A 86 14.11 5.15 -5.48
C ALA A 86 13.09 5.27 -6.64
N VAL A 87 11.97 4.55 -6.53
CA VAL A 87 10.86 4.61 -7.49
C VAL A 87 9.85 5.72 -7.20
N PHE A 88 9.95 6.30 -6.00
CA PHE A 88 9.13 7.41 -5.53
C PHE A 88 9.96 8.23 -4.54
N ARG A 89 9.83 9.55 -4.59
CA ARG A 89 10.46 10.48 -3.63
C ARG A 89 9.60 11.70 -3.37
N VAL A 90 9.73 12.26 -2.17
CA VAL A 90 9.06 13.50 -1.76
C VAL A 90 9.89 14.22 -0.70
N ALA A 91 9.92 15.55 -0.80
CA ALA A 91 10.61 16.44 0.14
C ALA A 91 12.10 16.11 0.37
N ASP A 92 12.75 15.48 -0.61
CA ASP A 92 14.16 15.05 -0.58
C ASP A 92 14.56 14.23 0.66
N ARG A 93 13.58 13.63 1.35
CA ARG A 93 13.81 12.92 2.62
C ARG A 93 12.94 11.69 2.85
N VAL A 94 11.88 11.49 2.08
CA VAL A 94 11.04 10.29 2.17
C VAL A 94 10.92 9.68 0.79
N TRP A 95 11.09 8.37 0.70
CA TRP A 95 11.21 7.67 -0.58
C TRP A 95 10.71 6.24 -0.49
N LEU A 96 10.44 5.63 -1.65
CA LEU A 96 10.14 4.19 -1.76
C LEU A 96 11.20 3.50 -2.62
N LEU A 97 11.68 2.36 -2.14
CA LEU A 97 12.31 1.35 -3.00
C LEU A 97 11.28 0.36 -3.50
N SER A 98 11.57 -0.25 -4.64
CA SER A 98 10.75 -1.30 -5.24
C SER A 98 11.56 -2.57 -5.43
N GLY A 99 10.95 -3.71 -5.15
CA GLY A 99 11.38 -5.00 -5.66
C GLY A 99 11.05 -5.15 -7.15
N SER A 100 11.33 -6.34 -7.69
CA SER A 100 11.10 -6.66 -9.10
C SER A 100 9.61 -6.79 -9.43
N ARG A 101 8.78 -7.32 -8.51
CA ARG A 101 7.35 -7.58 -8.77
C ARG A 101 6.59 -6.35 -9.28
N PRO A 102 6.64 -5.16 -8.64
CA PRO A 102 5.97 -3.97 -9.18
C PRO A 102 6.48 -3.49 -10.55
N LEU A 103 7.71 -3.87 -10.92
CA LEU A 103 8.38 -3.40 -12.13
C LEU A 103 8.21 -4.37 -13.31
N GLU A 104 8.16 -5.66 -13.04
CA GLU A 104 8.26 -6.72 -14.03
C GLU A 104 6.98 -7.55 -14.17
N ASP A 105 6.18 -7.68 -13.12
CA ASP A 105 4.94 -8.46 -13.16
C ASP A 105 3.80 -7.62 -13.74
N LEU A 106 3.15 -8.17 -14.77
CA LEU A 106 2.03 -7.54 -15.48
C LEU A 106 0.88 -7.16 -14.55
N GLN A 107 0.69 -7.91 -13.46
CA GLN A 107 -0.34 -7.63 -12.45
C GLN A 107 -0.15 -6.28 -11.76
N PHE A 108 1.09 -5.78 -11.67
CA PHE A 108 1.45 -4.54 -11.01
C PHE A 108 1.93 -3.44 -11.97
N SER A 109 1.85 -3.67 -13.28
CA SER A 109 2.36 -2.76 -14.32
C SER A 109 1.85 -1.30 -14.23
N LEU A 110 0.70 -1.07 -13.60
CA LEU A 110 0.15 0.27 -13.37
C LEU A 110 0.68 0.96 -12.10
N VAL A 111 1.27 0.22 -11.16
CA VAL A 111 1.76 0.74 -9.87
C VAL A 111 2.88 1.77 -10.09
N PRO A 112 3.96 1.51 -10.87
CA PRO A 112 5.01 2.52 -11.09
C PRO A 112 4.48 3.81 -11.72
N LYS A 113 3.50 3.68 -12.64
CA LYS A 113 2.85 4.84 -13.27
C LYS A 113 2.00 5.63 -12.27
N ALA A 114 1.30 4.96 -11.36
CA ALA A 114 0.56 5.61 -10.29
C ALA A 114 1.50 6.34 -9.32
N LEU A 115 2.57 5.68 -8.85
CA LEU A 115 3.57 6.29 -7.99
C LEU A 115 4.20 7.54 -8.61
N LYS A 116 4.59 7.47 -9.89
CA LYS A 116 5.13 8.62 -10.61
C LYS A 116 4.15 9.80 -10.69
N ARG A 117 2.85 9.51 -10.88
CA ARG A 117 1.80 10.56 -10.89
C ARG A 117 1.60 11.17 -9.51
N LEU A 118 1.69 10.36 -8.45
CA LEU A 118 1.62 10.85 -7.08
C LEU A 118 2.83 11.73 -6.74
N GLU A 119 4.04 11.31 -7.08
CA GLU A 119 5.28 12.07 -6.88
C GLU A 119 5.20 13.46 -7.52
N GLN A 120 4.66 13.55 -8.74
CA GLN A 120 4.50 14.83 -9.45
C GLN A 120 3.53 15.81 -8.78
N ARG A 121 2.66 15.34 -7.89
CA ARG A 121 1.59 16.14 -7.26
C ARG A 121 1.80 16.35 -5.77
N LEU A 122 2.45 15.42 -5.09
CA LEU A 122 2.67 15.47 -3.66
C LEU A 122 3.81 16.42 -3.33
N THR A 123 3.47 17.59 -2.79
CA THR A 123 4.46 18.53 -2.28
C THR A 123 4.96 18.10 -0.89
N GLY A 124 6.15 18.57 -0.53
CA GLY A 124 6.67 18.35 0.82
C GLY A 124 5.79 18.96 1.91
N GLU A 125 5.13 20.09 1.63
CA GLU A 125 4.21 20.72 2.58
C GLU A 125 2.98 19.85 2.86
N LEU A 126 2.36 19.29 1.80
CA LEU A 126 1.21 18.39 1.96
C LEU A 126 1.59 17.13 2.75
N LEU A 127 2.77 16.59 2.49
CA LEU A 127 3.27 15.46 3.26
C LEU A 127 3.49 15.82 4.74
N GLU A 128 4.09 16.97 5.05
CA GLU A 128 4.30 17.39 6.44
C GLU A 128 2.98 17.59 7.20
N GLN A 129 1.96 18.15 6.55
CA GLN A 129 0.63 18.28 7.14
C GLN A 129 0.03 16.91 7.47
N LEU A 130 0.21 15.93 6.58
CA LEU A 130 -0.23 14.56 6.83
C LEU A 130 0.53 13.91 7.99
N ILE A 131 1.86 14.04 8.01
CA ILE A 131 2.72 13.51 9.07
C ILE A 131 2.34 14.11 10.42
N ALA A 132 2.12 15.41 10.50
CA ALA A 132 1.73 16.10 11.73
C ALA A 132 0.40 15.56 12.29
N ARG A 133 -0.58 15.28 11.42
CA ARG A 133 -1.87 14.69 11.84
C ARG A 133 -1.72 13.28 12.38
N VAL A 134 -0.92 12.45 11.70
CA VAL A 134 -0.62 11.08 12.17
C VAL A 134 0.14 11.11 13.50
N ALA A 135 1.12 12.00 13.63
CA ALA A 135 1.87 12.20 14.86
C ALA A 135 0.98 12.69 16.02
N ALA A 136 -0.10 13.42 15.71
CA ALA A 136 -1.13 13.83 16.68
C ALA A 136 -2.12 12.69 17.05
N GLY A 137 -1.95 11.49 16.51
CA GLY A 137 -2.74 10.31 16.84
C GLY A 137 -3.92 10.04 15.90
N GLU A 138 -4.05 10.79 14.79
CA GLU A 138 -5.06 10.48 13.79
C GLU A 138 -4.73 9.16 13.06
N PRO A 139 -5.71 8.27 12.81
CA PRO A 139 -5.46 7.03 12.06
C PRO A 139 -4.89 7.32 10.67
N PRO A 140 -3.73 6.73 10.29
CA PRO A 140 -3.02 7.08 9.04
C PRO A 140 -3.89 6.98 7.78
N LEU A 141 -4.65 5.89 7.63
CA LEU A 141 -5.54 5.68 6.48
C LEU A 141 -6.70 6.68 6.43
N ALA A 142 -7.16 7.20 7.58
CA ALA A 142 -8.21 8.22 7.60
C ALA A 142 -7.65 9.57 7.17
N ALA A 143 -6.52 9.97 7.76
CA ALA A 143 -5.85 11.23 7.45
C ALA A 143 -5.43 11.30 5.97
N ALA A 144 -4.84 10.23 5.44
CA ALA A 144 -4.43 10.15 4.04
C ALA A 144 -5.62 10.23 3.08
N ARG A 145 -6.74 9.56 3.40
CA ARG A 145 -7.95 9.61 2.55
C ARG A 145 -8.56 11.00 2.48
N ASP A 146 -8.63 11.68 3.61
CA ASP A 146 -9.12 13.05 3.70
C ASP A 146 -8.23 14.00 2.89
N LEU A 147 -6.90 13.87 2.99
CA LEU A 147 -5.97 14.63 2.15
C LEU A 147 -6.22 14.38 0.66
N LEU A 148 -6.27 13.12 0.23
CA LEU A 148 -6.46 12.78 -1.19
C LEU A 148 -7.76 13.34 -1.76
N ARG A 149 -8.85 13.31 -0.98
CA ARG A 149 -10.15 13.90 -1.37
C ARG A 149 -10.08 15.41 -1.48
N ARG A 150 -9.45 16.10 -0.53
CA ARG A 150 -9.31 17.57 -0.57
C ARG A 150 -8.50 18.06 -1.76
N GLN A 151 -7.64 17.20 -2.31
CA GLN A 151 -6.84 17.49 -3.50
C GLN A 151 -7.52 17.03 -4.80
N ASP A 152 -8.74 16.47 -4.75
CA ASP A 152 -9.45 15.85 -5.87
C ASP A 152 -8.61 14.76 -6.59
N TRP A 153 -7.82 14.00 -5.81
CA TRP A 153 -6.99 12.92 -6.34
C TRP A 153 -7.69 11.58 -6.32
N ILE A 154 -8.78 11.44 -5.57
CA ILE A 154 -9.65 10.26 -5.49
C ILE A 154 -11.10 10.70 -5.33
#